data_AF-A0A179A3B9-F1
#
_entry.id   AF-A0A179A3B9-F1
#
_cell.length_a   1.000
_cell.length_b   1.000
_cell.length_c   1.000
_cell.angle_alpha   90.00
_cell.angle_beta   90.00
_cell.angle_gamma   90.00
#
_symmetry.space_group_name_H-M   'P 1'
#
loop_
_entity.id
_entity.type
_entity.pdbx_description
1 polymer ?
#
loop_
_entity_poly.entity_id
_entity_poly.type
_entity_poly.pdbx_seq_one_letter_code
_entity_poly.pdbx_strand_id
1 'polypeptide(L)'
;MSFAVVLEGMTLAAFAVLLVGGKQKREQGWGVLTILVALAAFVQAIGMALMAYLYENDERFFSGWYLDKSWTMCTVSWSFEALCAVAITLAAVTLPSEGGYELIPDHG
;
A
#
# COMPACT_ATOMS: atom_id res chain seq x y z
N MET A 1 14.77 1.94 -3.83
CA MET A 1 13.56 2.28 -4.62
C MET A 1 13.09 1.15 -5.52
N SER A 2 13.93 0.46 -6.29
CA SER A 2 13.46 -0.62 -7.20
C SER A 2 12.65 -1.72 -6.51
N PHE A 3 12.98 -2.07 -5.26
CA PHE A 3 12.17 -3.00 -4.46
C PHE A 3 10.75 -2.47 -4.17
N ALA A 4 10.60 -1.17 -3.85
CA ALA A 4 9.29 -0.55 -3.66
C ALA A 4 8.45 -0.60 -4.94
N VAL A 5 9.07 -0.36 -6.11
CA VAL A 5 8.39 -0.48 -7.41
C VAL A 5 7.84 -1.90 -7.65
N VAL A 6 8.57 -2.93 -7.24
CA VAL A 6 8.08 -4.32 -7.32
C VAL A 6 6.88 -4.52 -6.41
N LEU A 7 6.91 -4.01 -5.17
CA LEU A 7 5.77 -4.08 -4.25
C LEU A 7 4.55 -3.33 -4.78
N GLU A 8 4.73 -2.14 -5.35
CA GLU A 8 3.66 -1.38 -6.01
C GLU A 8 3.07 -2.18 -7.19
N GLY A 9 3.90 -2.77 -8.04
CA GLY A 9 3.45 -3.60 -9.15
C GLY A 9 2.63 -4.82 -8.68
N MET A 10 3.09 -5.49 -7.61
CA MET A 10 2.34 -6.58 -6.97
C MET A 10 1.01 -6.10 -6.38
N THR A 11 1.00 -4.91 -5.78
CA THR A 11 -0.20 -4.29 -5.20
C THR A 11 -1.24 -3.99 -6.27
N LEU A 12 -0.83 -3.40 -7.40
CA LEU A 12 -1.72 -3.11 -8.53
C LEU A 12 -2.26 -4.40 -9.16
N ALA A 13 -1.40 -5.42 -9.34
CA ALA A 13 -1.83 -6.72 -9.84
C ALA A 13 -2.83 -7.40 -8.89
N ALA A 14 -2.56 -7.40 -7.58
CA ALA A 14 -3.46 -7.94 -6.58
C ALA A 14 -4.81 -7.19 -6.58
N PHE A 15 -4.79 -5.86 -6.69
CA PHE A 15 -5.99 -5.06 -6.78
C PHE A 15 -6.81 -5.39 -8.04
N ALA A 16 -6.17 -5.51 -9.20
CA ALA A 16 -6.85 -5.90 -10.44
C ALA A 16 -7.49 -7.30 -10.33
N VAL A 17 -6.78 -8.27 -9.73
CA VAL A 17 -7.32 -9.61 -9.47
C VAL A 17 -8.52 -9.57 -8.53
N LEU A 18 -8.53 -8.68 -7.53
CA LEU A 18 -9.67 -8.51 -6.63
C LEU A 18 -10.87 -7.88 -7.33
N LEU A 19 -10.66 -6.95 -8.26
CA LEU A 19 -11.74 -6.33 -9.02
C LEU A 19 -12.40 -7.31 -10.00
N VAL A 20 -11.62 -8.16 -10.65
CA VAL A 20 -12.12 -9.15 -11.63
C VAL A 20 -12.58 -10.45 -10.94
N GLY A 21 -12.09 -10.71 -9.73
CA GLY A 21 -12.38 -11.92 -8.97
C GLY A 21 -13.82 -11.96 -8.45
N GLY A 22 -14.34 -13.19 -8.30
CA GLY A 22 -15.63 -13.42 -7.63
C GLY A 22 -15.58 -13.11 -6.13
N LYS A 23 -16.74 -13.12 -5.50
CA LYS A 23 -16.96 -12.79 -4.08
C LYS A 23 -15.90 -13.39 -3.14
N GLN A 24 -15.60 -14.68 -3.27
CA GLN A 24 -14.65 -15.38 -2.40
C GLN A 24 -13.23 -14.79 -2.46
N LYS A 25 -12.78 -14.34 -3.64
CA LYS A 25 -11.47 -13.68 -3.79
C LYS A 25 -11.47 -12.30 -3.13
N ARG A 26 -12.59 -11.57 -3.22
CA ARG A 26 -12.75 -10.25 -2.60
C ARG A 26 -12.75 -10.36 -1.08
N GLU A 27 -13.59 -11.20 -0.49
CA GLU A 27 -13.66 -11.38 0.98
C GLU A 27 -12.30 -11.74 1.60
N GLN A 28 -11.52 -12.62 0.95
CA GLN A 28 -10.24 -13.07 1.51
C GLN A 28 -9.04 -12.19 1.10
N GLY A 29 -9.11 -11.52 -0.06
CA GLY A 29 -7.95 -10.87 -0.65
C GLY A 29 -7.71 -9.43 -0.18
N TRP A 30 -8.71 -8.75 0.38
CA TRP A 30 -8.54 -7.38 0.90
C TRP A 30 -7.44 -7.30 1.98
N GLY A 31 -7.34 -8.31 2.86
CA GLY A 31 -6.29 -8.35 3.88
C GLY A 31 -4.88 -8.42 3.28
N VAL A 32 -4.70 -9.24 2.23
CA VAL A 32 -3.41 -9.34 1.51
C VAL A 32 -3.08 -8.01 0.82
N LEU A 33 -4.07 -7.37 0.20
CA LEU A 33 -3.88 -6.06 -0.44
C LEU A 33 -3.44 -5.00 0.58
N THR A 34 -4.09 -4.94 1.75
CA THR A 34 -3.71 -4.01 2.83
C THR A 34 -2.26 -4.20 3.26
N ILE A 35 -1.81 -5.45 3.43
CA ILE A 35 -0.43 -5.76 3.82
C ILE A 35 0.55 -5.30 2.74
N LEU A 36 0.25 -5.54 1.47
CA LEU A 36 1.11 -5.12 0.35
C LEU A 36 1.23 -3.59 0.28
N VAL A 37 0.11 -2.86 0.36
CA VAL A 37 0.09 -1.39 0.37
C VAL A 37 0.87 -0.84 1.57
N ALA A 38 0.64 -1.39 2.77
CA ALA A 38 1.31 -0.92 3.98
C ALA A 38 2.82 -1.18 3.94
N LEU A 39 3.25 -2.33 3.41
CA LEU A 39 4.66 -2.66 3.25
C LEU A 39 5.34 -1.75 2.22
N ALA A 40 4.67 -1.45 1.09
CA ALA A 40 5.17 -0.51 0.09
C ALA A 40 5.39 0.88 0.71
N ALA A 41 4.38 1.40 1.43
CA ALA A 41 4.45 2.67 2.12
C ALA A 41 5.61 2.72 3.12
N PHE A 42 5.77 1.67 3.91
CA PHE A 42 6.82 1.56 4.93
C PHE A 42 8.24 1.58 4.31
N VAL A 43 8.46 0.80 3.26
CA VAL A 43 9.76 0.74 2.56
C VAL A 43 10.11 2.09 1.95
N GLN A 44 9.14 2.75 1.32
CA GLN A 44 9.33 4.09 0.77
C GLN A 44 9.65 5.11 1.86
N ALA A 45 8.85 5.13 2.94
CA ALA A 45 9.04 6.04 4.07
C ALA A 45 10.43 5.92 4.71
N ILE A 46 10.93 4.68 4.91
CA ILE A 46 12.31 4.46 5.40
C ILE A 46 13.34 5.04 4.43
N GLY A 47 13.17 4.79 3.13
CA GLY A 47 14.05 5.35 2.11
C GLY A 47 14.10 6.88 2.19
N MET A 48 12.94 7.52 2.37
CA MET A 48 12.84 8.98 2.47
C MET A 48 13.46 9.52 3.74
N ALA A 49 13.24 8.84 4.87
CA ALA A 49 13.81 9.19 6.17
C ALA A 49 15.34 9.08 6.18
N LEU A 50 15.90 8.03 5.57
CA LEU A 50 17.35 7.87 5.43
C LEU A 50 17.97 8.99 4.59
N MET A 51 17.33 9.36 3.48
CA MET A 51 17.81 10.44 2.63
C MET A 51 17.74 11.80 3.33
N ALA A 52 16.66 12.06 4.09
CA ALA A 52 16.52 13.27 4.89
C ALA A 52 17.60 13.33 5.99
N TYR A 53 17.83 12.20 6.69
CA TYR A 53 18.86 12.10 7.71
C TYR A 53 20.26 12.37 7.14
N LEU A 54 20.61 11.73 6.02
CA LEU A 54 21.91 11.97 5.37
C LEU A 54 22.07 13.42 4.93
N TYR A 55 21.02 14.01 4.36
CA TYR A 55 21.03 15.40 3.94
C TYR A 55 21.29 16.39 5.10
N GLU A 56 20.75 16.10 6.28
CA GLU A 56 20.93 16.95 7.47
C GLU A 56 22.24 16.72 8.23
N ASN A 57 22.84 15.52 8.11
CA ASN A 57 23.94 15.08 9.00
C ASN A 57 25.27 14.85 8.27
N ASP A 58 25.32 14.81 6.94
CA ASP A 58 26.56 14.64 6.18
C ASP A 58 27.08 15.99 5.65
N GLU A 59 28.31 16.35 6.05
CA GLU A 59 29.00 17.60 5.68
C GLU A 59 29.18 17.77 4.16
N ARG A 60 29.04 16.69 3.37
CA ARG A 60 29.05 16.75 1.90
C ARG A 60 27.89 17.57 1.33
N PHE A 61 26.78 17.69 2.06
CA PHE A 61 25.63 18.52 1.65
C PHE A 61 25.83 19.96 2.14
N PHE A 62 26.50 20.76 1.32
CA PHE A 62 26.76 22.17 1.62
C PHE A 62 25.56 23.08 1.26
N SER A 63 25.58 24.30 1.79
CA SER A 63 24.61 25.37 1.52
C SER A 63 24.31 25.51 0.02
N GLY A 64 23.08 25.20 -0.38
CA GLY A 64 22.60 25.27 -1.77
C GLY A 64 22.14 23.92 -2.33
N TRP A 65 22.47 22.82 -1.68
CA TRP A 65 21.81 21.55 -1.94
C TRP A 65 20.35 21.59 -1.47
N TYR A 66 19.50 20.83 -2.15
CA TYR A 66 18.13 20.59 -1.75
C TYR A 66 17.71 19.20 -2.22
N LEU A 67 16.73 18.63 -1.53
CA LEU A 67 16.13 17.36 -1.93
C LEU A 67 15.25 17.59 -3.16
N ASP A 68 15.59 16.91 -4.25
CA ASP A 68 14.97 17.15 -5.55
C ASP A 68 13.53 16.60 -5.63
N LYS A 69 12.86 16.88 -6.76
CA LYS A 69 11.48 16.48 -7.05
C LYS A 69 11.20 15.00 -6.81
N SER A 70 12.16 14.11 -7.09
CA SER A 70 11.99 12.67 -6.86
C SER A 70 11.77 12.33 -5.39
N TRP A 71 12.45 13.04 -4.47
CA TRP A 71 12.24 12.90 -3.04
C TRP A 71 10.84 13.41 -2.67
N THR A 72 10.44 14.56 -3.17
CA THR A 72 9.10 15.11 -2.90
C THR A 72 8.00 14.17 -3.42
N MET A 73 8.11 13.67 -4.65
CA MET A 73 7.13 12.76 -5.25
C MET A 73 7.04 11.44 -4.50
N CYS A 74 8.16 10.86 -4.07
CA CYS A 74 8.13 9.63 -3.28
C CYS A 74 7.55 9.85 -1.88
N THR A 75 7.81 11.01 -1.26
CA THR A 75 7.18 11.39 0.00
C THR A 75 5.66 11.47 -0.12
N VAL A 76 5.17 12.06 -1.21
CA VAL A 76 3.74 12.09 -1.53
C VAL A 76 3.21 10.66 -1.77
N SER A 77 3.92 9.83 -2.53
CA SER A 77 3.52 8.46 -2.85
C SER A 77 3.25 7.63 -1.60
N TRP A 78 4.24 7.49 -0.70
CA TRP A 78 4.07 6.66 0.49
C TRP A 78 3.01 7.21 1.44
N SER A 79 2.81 8.53 1.48
CA SER A 79 1.74 9.16 2.25
C SER A 79 0.37 8.76 1.72
N PHE A 80 0.18 8.75 0.40
CA PHE A 80 -1.04 8.26 -0.24
C PHE A 80 -1.26 6.77 0.01
N GLU A 81 -0.22 5.95 -0.10
CA GLU A 81 -0.30 4.51 0.20
C GLU A 81 -0.70 4.25 1.66
N ALA A 82 -0.12 4.99 2.62
CA ALA A 82 -0.48 4.89 4.03
C ALA A 82 -1.96 5.25 4.26
N LEU A 83 -2.45 6.30 3.62
CA LEU A 83 -3.88 6.68 3.67
C LEU A 83 -4.76 5.57 3.08
N CYS A 84 -4.38 4.98 1.95
CA CYS A 84 -5.09 3.85 1.35
C CYS A 84 -5.12 2.63 2.28
N ALA A 85 -3.99 2.28 2.91
CA ALA A 85 -3.94 1.16 3.86
C ALA A 85 -4.88 1.38 5.04
N VAL A 86 -4.91 2.60 5.60
CA VAL A 86 -5.86 2.98 6.66
C VAL A 86 -7.30 2.88 6.17
N ALA A 87 -7.60 3.41 4.99
CA ALA A 87 -8.95 3.38 4.42
C ALA A 87 -9.45 1.95 4.18
N ILE A 88 -8.62 1.07 3.61
CA ILE A 88 -8.99 -0.34 3.38
C ILE A 88 -9.18 -1.07 4.72
N THR A 89 -8.31 -0.81 5.71
CA THR A 89 -8.45 -1.39 7.05
C THR A 89 -9.75 -0.95 7.72
N LEU A 90 -10.06 0.35 7.65
CA LEU A 90 -11.31 0.89 8.17
C LEU A 90 -12.52 0.28 7.47
N ALA A 91 -12.48 0.15 6.14
CA ALA A 91 -13.53 -0.51 5.38
C ALA A 91 -13.73 -1.96 5.83
N ALA A 92 -12.64 -2.71 6.04
CA ALA A 92 -12.70 -4.11 6.47
C ALA A 92 -13.32 -4.31 7.87
N VAL A 93 -13.19 -3.33 8.78
CA VAL A 93 -13.75 -3.44 10.14
C VAL A 93 -15.12 -2.76 10.30
N THR A 94 -15.49 -1.85 9.40
CA THR A 94 -16.75 -1.08 9.50
C THR A 94 -17.85 -1.60 8.56
N LEU A 95 -17.47 -2.14 7.40
CA LEU A 95 -18.46 -2.60 6.42
C LEU A 95 -18.96 -4.01 6.78
N PRO A 96 -20.27 -4.27 6.66
CA PRO A 96 -20.79 -5.61 6.83
C PRO A 96 -20.24 -6.53 5.72
N SER A 97 -20.11 -7.82 6.03
CA SER A 97 -19.74 -8.83 5.03
C SER A 97 -20.68 -8.75 3.85
N GLU A 98 -20.16 -8.82 2.63
CA GLU A 98 -21.00 -8.97 1.43
C GLU A 98 -21.88 -10.22 1.66
N GLY A 99 -23.21 -10.07 1.71
CA GLY A 99 -24.16 -11.12 2.12
C GLY A 99 -23.91 -12.47 1.43
N GLY A 100 -24.06 -13.56 2.19
CA GLY A 100 -23.72 -14.95 1.80
C GLY A 100 -24.47 -15.49 0.57
N TYR A 101 -23.84 -16.45 -0.13
CA TYR A 101 -24.63 -17.44 -0.87
C TYR A 101 -25.33 -18.29 0.19
N GLU A 102 -26.66 -18.43 0.10
CA GLU A 102 -27.36 -19.42 0.92
C GLU A 102 -26.88 -20.81 0.53
N LEU A 103 -26.57 -21.65 1.51
CA LEU A 103 -26.31 -23.07 1.26
C LEU A 103 -27.56 -23.65 0.59
N ILE A 104 -27.40 -24.24 -0.60
CA ILE A 104 -28.51 -24.95 -1.26
C ILE A 104 -28.93 -26.07 -0.28
N PRO A 105 -30.21 -26.14 0.12
CA PRO A 105 -30.67 -27.19 1.00
C PRO A 105 -30.43 -28.56 0.35
N ASP A 106 -29.75 -29.45 1.07
CA ASP A 106 -29.72 -30.87 0.71
C ASP A 106 -31.14 -31.43 0.94
N HIS A 107 -31.97 -31.36 -0.09
CA HIS A 107 -33.23 -32.12 -0.13
C HIS A 107 -32.91 -33.56 -0.53
N GLY A 108 -32.63 -34.39 0.47
CA GLY A 108 -32.64 -35.86 0.37
C GLY A 108 -34.01 -36.43 0.68
#